data_AF-A0A0F9N3Y0-F1
#
_entry.id   AF-A0A0F9N3Y0-F1
#
_cell.length_a   1.000
_cell.length_b   1.000
_cell.length_c   1.000
_cell.angle_alpha   90.00
_cell.angle_beta   90.00
_cell.angle_gamma   90.00
#
_symmetry.space_group_name_H-M   'P 1'
#
loop_
_entity.id
_entity.type
_entity.pdbx_description
1 polymer ?
#
loop_
_entity_poly.entity_id
_entity_poly.type
_entity_poly.pdbx_seq_one_letter_code
_entity_poly.pdbx_strand_id
1 'polypeptide(L)'
;MKSHKWKIINLKSSRLRRVRSSLRLVLKEAVFSELRRLNRIKYKGSPNTHLSHDQEIILVQQASNLMKAWSHSILSCSEGISCISLKRNKLRKDMATIGEDMVWNPLLKRWTCIHCFITYYRTEFQKSNLQNIINQKKEEEKVFNNWVSSNIE
;
A
#
# COMPACT_ATOMS: atom_id res chain seq x y z
N MET A 1 -20.33 13.56 -8.30
CA MET A 1 -19.19 12.64 -8.49
C MET A 1 -17.92 13.27 -7.91
N LYS A 2 -17.26 12.62 -6.94
CA LYS A 2 -16.05 13.15 -6.27
C LYS A 2 -14.90 13.25 -7.29
N SER A 3 -14.27 14.41 -7.41
CA SER A 3 -13.31 14.71 -8.48
C SER A 3 -12.15 13.70 -8.55
N HIS A 4 -11.85 13.16 -9.73
CA HIS A 4 -10.70 12.30 -10.03
C HIS A 4 -9.37 13.09 -10.09
N LYS A 5 -9.23 14.11 -9.24
CA LYS A 5 -8.05 14.98 -9.24
C LYS A 5 -6.91 14.30 -8.50
N TRP A 6 -5.80 14.13 -9.21
CA TRP A 6 -4.53 13.72 -8.63
C TRP A 6 -4.09 14.79 -7.63
N LYS A 7 -3.72 14.38 -6.41
CA LYS A 7 -3.27 15.30 -5.35
C LYS A 7 -1.80 15.06 -5.06
N ILE A 8 -0.96 16.07 -5.27
CA ILE A 8 0.48 16.01 -4.97
C ILE A 8 0.72 16.70 -3.62
N ILE A 9 1.36 16.01 -2.68
CA ILE A 9 1.81 16.61 -1.43
C ILE A 9 3.30 16.91 -1.56
N ASN A 10 3.62 18.16 -1.86
CA ASN A 10 5.00 18.66 -1.96
C ASN A 10 5.33 19.55 -0.76
N LEU A 11 6.39 19.22 -0.04
CA LEU A 11 6.91 20.03 1.05
C LEU A 11 8.08 20.88 0.55
N LYS A 12 7.84 22.18 0.33
CA LYS A 12 8.87 23.11 -0.15
C LYS A 12 10.00 23.33 0.88
N SER A 13 9.67 23.37 2.18
CA SER A 13 10.64 23.62 3.25
C SER A 13 11.50 22.38 3.56
N SER A 14 12.81 22.56 3.63
CA SER A 14 13.76 21.52 4.06
C SER A 14 13.48 21.04 5.49
N ARG A 15 13.10 21.95 6.40
CA ARG A 15 12.72 21.61 7.78
C ARG A 15 11.49 20.70 7.81
N LEU A 16 10.45 21.04 7.05
CA LEU A 16 9.24 20.21 6.97
C LEU A 16 9.51 18.84 6.34
N ARG A 17 10.38 18.78 5.32
CA ARG A 17 10.82 17.50 4.73
C ARG A 17 11.53 16.62 5.75
N ARG A 18 12.42 17.17 6.58
CA ARG A 18 13.07 16.43 7.68
C ARG A 18 12.06 15.92 8.69
N VAL A 19 11.16 16.78 9.17
CA VAL A 19 10.09 16.39 10.11
C VAL A 19 9.23 15.26 9.56
N ARG A 20 8.80 15.36 8.29
CA ARG A 20 8.07 14.29 7.62
C ARG A 20 8.88 12.99 7.62
N SER A 21 10.13 13.01 7.16
CA SER A 21 10.96 11.82 7.09
C SER A 21 11.11 11.16 8.47
N SER A 22 11.37 11.94 9.52
CA SER A 22 11.46 11.45 10.89
C SER A 22 10.16 10.81 11.37
N LEU A 23 9.01 11.48 11.17
CA LEU A 23 7.69 10.93 11.53
C LEU A 23 7.40 9.63 10.79
N ARG A 24 7.70 9.58 9.49
CA ARG A 24 7.50 8.37 8.69
C ARG A 24 8.37 7.22 9.17
N LEU A 25 9.62 7.49 9.53
CA LEU A 25 10.53 6.50 10.09
C LEU A 25 9.96 5.92 11.41
N VAL A 26 9.56 6.78 12.34
CA VAL A 26 8.98 6.36 13.63
C VAL A 26 7.73 5.51 13.42
N LEU A 27 6.80 5.95 12.58
CA LEU A 27 5.58 5.20 12.29
C LEU A 27 5.86 3.85 11.65
N LYS A 28 6.86 3.79 10.76
CA LYS A 28 7.26 2.55 10.10
C LYS A 28 7.86 1.54 11.07
N GLU A 29 8.76 2.00 11.94
CA GLU A 29 9.35 1.17 12.99
C GLU A 29 8.27 0.66 13.97
N ALA A 30 7.31 1.51 14.34
CA ALA A 30 6.19 1.12 15.19
C ALA A 30 5.34 0.00 14.55
N VAL A 31 4.98 0.15 13.26
CA VAL A 31 4.21 -0.86 12.52
C VAL A 31 4.98 -2.19 12.43
N PHE A 32 6.27 -2.15 12.09
CA PHE A 32 7.06 -3.38 12.02
C PHE A 32 7.35 -4.01 13.38
N SER A 33 7.44 -3.21 14.45
CA SER A 33 7.50 -3.72 15.82
C SER A 33 6.21 -4.47 16.17
N GLU A 34 5.06 -3.91 15.84
CA GLU A 34 3.76 -4.52 16.12
C GLU A 34 3.54 -5.81 15.32
N LEU A 35 3.89 -5.83 14.02
CA LEU A 35 3.86 -7.05 13.22
C LEU A 35 4.77 -8.15 13.79
N ARG A 36 5.96 -7.78 14.28
CA ARG A 36 6.86 -8.73 14.96
C ARG A 36 6.25 -9.23 16.27
N ARG A 37 5.57 -8.37 17.04
CA ARG A 37 4.88 -8.75 18.28
C ARG A 37 3.77 -9.77 17.98
N LEU A 38 2.91 -9.49 17.00
CA LEU A 38 1.82 -10.38 16.58
C LEU A 38 2.35 -11.73 16.10
N ASN A 39 3.40 -11.75 15.27
CA ASN A 39 4.05 -12.98 14.85
C ASN A 39 4.65 -13.75 16.04
N ARG A 40 5.32 -13.07 16.97
CA ARG A 40 5.88 -13.74 18.16
C ARG A 40 4.79 -14.39 19.00
N ILE A 41 3.63 -13.77 19.18
CA ILE A 41 2.51 -14.36 19.92
C ILE A 41 2.05 -15.65 19.24
N LYS A 42 1.94 -15.65 17.91
CA LYS A 42 1.59 -16.84 17.12
C LYS A 42 2.57 -18.02 17.35
N TYR A 43 3.86 -17.74 17.50
CA TYR A 43 4.92 -18.77 17.57
C TYR A 43 5.50 -19.03 18.97
N LYS A 44 5.12 -18.27 20.01
CA LYS A 44 5.63 -18.40 21.40
C LYS A 44 4.70 -19.16 22.34
N GLY A 45 3.72 -19.91 21.84
CA GLY A 45 3.10 -20.95 22.67
C GLY A 45 4.20 -21.87 23.18
N SER A 46 4.29 -22.10 24.49
CA SER A 46 5.04 -23.25 25.00
C SER A 46 4.52 -24.52 24.29
N PRO A 47 5.27 -25.63 24.23
CA PRO A 47 4.73 -26.88 23.67
C PRO A 47 3.41 -27.34 24.32
N ASN A 48 3.00 -26.75 25.46
CA ASN A 48 1.75 -27.03 26.16
C ASN A 48 0.74 -25.85 26.15
N THR A 49 0.99 -24.77 25.40
CA THR A 49 0.09 -23.61 25.31
C THR A 49 -0.20 -23.32 23.84
N HIS A 50 -0.94 -24.23 23.22
CA HIS A 50 -1.53 -23.96 21.92
C HIS A 50 -2.50 -22.78 22.06
N LEU A 51 -2.35 -21.78 21.19
CA LEU A 51 -3.39 -20.77 21.02
C LEU A 51 -4.67 -21.51 20.61
N SER A 52 -5.80 -21.09 21.18
CA SER A 52 -7.09 -21.56 20.65
C SER A 52 -7.25 -21.10 19.20
N HIS A 53 -8.00 -21.87 18.41
CA HIS A 53 -8.28 -21.53 17.02
C HIS A 53 -8.81 -20.08 16.87
N ASP A 54 -9.69 -19.67 17.78
CA ASP A 54 -10.26 -18.31 17.80
C ASP A 54 -9.18 -17.23 18.03
N GLN A 55 -8.21 -17.49 18.91
CA GLN A 55 -7.09 -16.57 19.14
C GLN A 55 -6.18 -16.47 17.92
N GLU A 56 -5.94 -17.57 17.22
CA GLU A 56 -5.17 -17.54 15.96
C GLU A 56 -5.89 -16.72 14.89
N ILE A 57 -7.20 -16.91 14.73
CA ILE A 57 -8.03 -16.12 13.81
C ILE A 57 -7.92 -14.63 14.15
N ILE A 58 -8.08 -14.25 15.42
CA ILE A 58 -7.99 -12.86 15.86
C ILE A 58 -6.61 -12.26 15.53
N LEU A 59 -5.52 -12.98 15.79
CA LEU A 59 -4.16 -12.49 15.50
C LEU A 59 -3.91 -12.33 14.00
N VAL A 60 -4.33 -13.29 13.19
CA VAL A 60 -4.25 -13.22 11.72
C VAL A 60 -5.05 -12.01 11.21
N GLN A 61 -6.23 -11.77 11.78
CA GLN A 61 -7.06 -10.64 11.39
C GLN A 61 -6.44 -9.30 11.79
N GLN A 62 -5.86 -9.20 12.99
CA GLN A 62 -5.13 -8.00 13.43
C GLN A 62 -3.92 -7.70 12.53
N ALA A 63 -3.12 -8.71 12.22
CA ALA A 63 -1.97 -8.56 11.31
C ALA A 63 -2.42 -8.14 9.90
N SER A 64 -3.49 -8.75 9.38
CA SER A 64 -4.06 -8.42 8.08
C SER A 64 -4.60 -7.00 8.02
N ASN A 65 -5.30 -6.56 9.08
CA ASN A 65 -5.82 -5.20 9.20
C ASN A 65 -4.68 -4.17 9.24
N LEU A 66 -3.62 -4.45 9.99
CA LEU A 66 -2.43 -3.59 10.04
C LEU A 66 -1.73 -3.51 8.69
N MET A 67 -1.55 -4.63 8.00
CA MET A 67 -0.96 -4.67 6.65
C MET A 67 -1.82 -3.94 5.61
N LYS A 68 -3.15 -4.07 5.72
CA LYS A 68 -4.10 -3.35 4.86
C LYS A 68 -4.06 -1.85 5.12
N ALA A 69 -4.00 -1.41 6.38
CA ALA A 69 -3.84 0.01 6.71
C ALA A 69 -2.50 0.55 6.20
N TRP A 70 -1.43 -0.22 6.36
CA TRP A 70 -0.10 0.12 5.88
C TRP A 70 -0.05 0.29 4.35
N SER A 71 -0.64 -0.63 3.58
CA SER A 71 -0.62 -0.59 2.11
C SER A 71 -1.42 0.58 1.51
N HIS A 72 -2.42 1.10 2.24
CA HIS A 72 -3.17 2.29 1.86
C HIS A 72 -2.63 3.59 2.47
N SER A 73 -1.56 3.51 3.26
CA SER A 73 -0.98 4.67 3.93
C SER A 73 -0.07 5.47 3.01
N ILE A 74 0.04 6.78 3.28
CA ILE A 74 1.03 7.67 2.65
C ILE A 74 2.49 7.29 2.99
N LEU A 75 2.68 6.32 3.90
CA LEU A 75 3.98 5.78 4.31
C LEU A 75 4.55 4.75 3.34
N SER A 76 3.75 4.26 2.40
CA SER A 76 4.16 3.26 1.42
C SER A 76 3.79 3.69 0.00
N CYS A 77 4.64 3.33 -0.97
CA CYS A 77 4.32 3.49 -2.38
C CYS A 77 3.52 2.28 -2.86
N SER A 78 2.45 2.52 -3.61
CA SER A 78 1.58 1.50 -4.21
C SER A 78 2.30 0.52 -5.11
N GLU A 79 3.38 0.98 -5.75
CA GLU A 79 4.19 0.15 -6.66
C GLU A 79 4.97 -0.95 -5.90
N GLY A 80 5.14 -0.82 -4.58
CA GLY A 80 5.81 -1.84 -3.77
C GLY A 80 7.19 -2.17 -4.34
N ILE A 81 7.41 -3.43 -4.74
CA ILE A 81 8.69 -3.91 -5.29
C ILE A 81 9.08 -3.29 -6.64
N SER A 82 8.12 -2.80 -7.43
CA SER A 82 8.38 -2.14 -8.72
C SER A 82 8.67 -0.63 -8.56
N CYS A 83 8.64 -0.12 -7.33
CA CYS A 83 8.84 1.30 -7.05
C CYS A 83 10.18 1.84 -7.59
N ILE A 84 10.12 2.92 -8.38
CA ILE A 84 11.30 3.57 -8.98
C ILE A 84 12.27 4.08 -7.91
N SER A 85 11.78 4.55 -6.76
CA SER A 85 12.64 5.00 -5.65
C SER A 85 13.53 3.89 -5.10
N LEU A 86 13.11 2.62 -5.18
CA LEU A 86 13.95 1.46 -4.78
C LEU A 86 15.14 1.27 -5.70
N LYS A 87 14.98 1.54 -7.00
CA LYS A 87 16.07 1.42 -7.98
C LYS A 87 17.08 2.57 -7.86
N ARG A 88 16.63 3.72 -7.37
CA ARG A 88 17.44 4.96 -7.28
C ARG A 88 18.16 5.13 -5.95
N ASN A 89 17.58 4.64 -4.85
CA ASN A 89 18.17 4.79 -3.52
C ASN A 89 19.01 3.55 -3.17
N LYS A 90 20.21 3.78 -2.63
CA LYS A 90 21.04 2.74 -1.98
C LYS A 90 20.50 2.31 -0.62
N LEU A 91 19.39 2.90 -0.18
CA LEU A 91 18.73 2.56 1.07
C LEU A 91 18.07 1.18 0.98
N ARG A 92 17.88 0.56 2.14
CA ARG A 92 17.09 -0.68 2.24
C ARG A 92 15.70 -0.47 1.62
N LYS A 93 15.12 -1.55 1.08
CA LYS A 93 13.85 -1.49 0.32
C LYS A 93 12.70 -0.88 1.14
N ASP A 94 12.68 -1.16 2.43
CA ASP A 94 11.75 -0.58 3.39
C ASP A 94 11.99 0.92 3.65
N MET A 95 13.17 1.48 3.37
CA MET A 95 13.46 2.89 3.67
C MET A 95 13.41 3.81 2.43
N ALA A 96 13.40 3.23 1.22
CA ALA A 96 13.59 3.97 -0.02
C ALA A 96 12.54 5.05 -0.34
N THR A 97 11.38 5.03 0.32
CA THR A 97 10.29 5.99 0.11
C THR A 97 10.11 6.99 1.26
N ILE A 98 10.91 6.91 2.32
CA ILE A 98 10.75 7.75 3.52
C ILE A 98 10.86 9.23 3.18
N GLY A 99 11.86 9.61 2.38
CA GLY A 99 12.11 10.99 1.99
C GLY A 99 11.18 11.53 0.91
N GLU A 100 10.43 10.67 0.22
CA GLU A 100 9.77 10.99 -1.05
C GLU A 100 8.48 11.79 -0.85
N ASP A 101 8.20 12.71 -1.78
CA ASP A 101 6.86 13.28 -1.90
C ASP A 101 5.89 12.20 -2.40
N MET A 102 4.62 12.33 -2.02
CA MET A 102 3.59 11.34 -2.35
C MET A 102 2.46 11.98 -3.13
N VAL A 103 1.90 11.19 -4.05
CA VAL A 103 0.81 11.57 -4.93
C VAL A 103 -0.35 10.61 -4.73
N TRP A 104 -1.54 11.14 -4.49
CA TRP A 104 -2.75 10.34 -4.47
C TRP A 104 -3.17 10.00 -5.90
N ASN A 105 -3.22 8.71 -6.22
CA ASN A 105 -3.81 8.19 -7.43
C ASN A 105 -5.31 7.94 -7.19
N PRO A 106 -6.20 8.76 -7.78
CA PRO A 106 -7.65 8.63 -7.56
C PRO A 106 -8.25 7.43 -8.30
N LEU A 107 -7.60 6.93 -9.36
CA LEU A 107 -8.06 5.77 -10.13
C LEU A 107 -7.87 4.48 -9.35
N LEU A 108 -6.69 4.33 -8.73
CA LEU A 108 -6.34 3.16 -7.91
C LEU A 108 -6.73 3.31 -6.44
N LYS A 109 -7.12 4.52 -6.00
CA LYS A 109 -7.35 4.88 -4.59
C LYS A 109 -6.15 4.53 -3.70
N ARG A 110 -4.94 4.86 -4.15
CA ARG A 110 -3.68 4.54 -3.46
C ARG A 110 -2.67 5.68 -3.55
N TRP A 111 -1.73 5.71 -2.61
CA TRP A 111 -0.60 6.62 -2.63
C TRP A 111 0.56 6.04 -3.44
N THR A 112 1.12 6.84 -4.35
CA THR A 112 2.32 6.51 -5.11
C THR A 112 3.40 7.55 -4.83
N CYS A 113 4.68 7.18 -4.83
CA CYS A 113 5.73 8.17 -4.67
C CYS A 113 5.84 9.06 -5.90
N ILE A 114 6.38 10.26 -5.73
CA ILE A 114 6.51 11.25 -6.81
C ILE A 114 7.30 10.70 -8.01
N HIS A 115 8.28 9.83 -7.78
CA HIS A 115 9.03 9.19 -8.86
C HIS A 115 8.19 8.21 -9.67
N CYS A 116 7.40 7.36 -9.02
CA CYS A 116 6.49 6.46 -9.73
C CYS A 116 5.39 7.23 -10.46
N PHE A 117 4.86 8.30 -9.85
CA PHE A 117 3.93 9.20 -10.52
C PHE A 117 4.53 9.80 -11.80
N ILE A 118 5.74 10.38 -11.71
CA ILE A 118 6.40 11.00 -12.86
C ILE A 118 6.63 9.99 -13.98
N THR A 119 7.02 8.75 -13.64
CA THR A 119 7.32 7.71 -14.62
C THR A 119 6.06 7.14 -15.26
N TYR A 120 5.03 6.84 -14.47
CA TYR A 120 3.90 6.02 -14.94
C TYR A 120 2.61 6.79 -15.18
N TYR A 121 2.42 7.97 -14.56
CA TYR A 121 1.10 8.62 -14.47
C TYR A 121 1.10 10.13 -14.70
N ARG A 122 2.21 10.69 -15.20
CA ARG A 122 2.36 12.15 -15.34
C ARG A 122 1.47 12.72 -16.43
N THR A 123 1.38 12.03 -17.57
CA THR A 123 0.68 12.54 -18.76
C THR A 123 -0.78 12.13 -18.80
N GLU A 124 -1.62 12.89 -19.51
CA GLU A 124 -3.02 12.50 -19.71
C GLU A 124 -3.17 11.20 -20.49
N PHE A 125 -2.28 10.95 -21.46
CA PHE A 125 -2.21 9.67 -22.16
C PHE A 125 -2.00 8.49 -21.19
N GLN A 126 -1.05 8.60 -20.27
CA GLN A 126 -0.79 7.58 -19.26
C GLN A 126 -1.98 7.36 -18.33
N LYS A 127 -2.64 8.44 -17.89
CA LYS A 127 -3.83 8.37 -17.04
C LYS A 127 -5.01 7.72 -17.77
N SER A 128 -5.21 8.08 -19.04
CA SER A 128 -6.24 7.51 -19.91
C SER A 128 -6.00 6.02 -20.15
N ASN A 129 -4.77 5.62 -20.44
CA ASN A 129 -4.40 4.21 -20.60
C ASN A 129 -4.70 3.41 -19.32
N LEU A 130 -4.34 3.95 -18.15
CA LEU A 130 -4.68 3.32 -16.87
C LEU A 130 -6.20 3.20 -16.67
N GLN A 131 -6.97 4.23 -17.02
CA GLN A 131 -8.44 4.17 -16.94
C GLN A 131 -9.02 3.09 -17.85
N ASN A 132 -8.48 2.94 -19.07
CA ASN A 132 -8.91 1.91 -20.01
C ASN A 132 -8.62 0.50 -19.47
N ILE A 133 -7.43 0.27 -18.91
CA ILE A 133 -7.07 -1.01 -18.28
C ILE A 133 -8.02 -1.32 -17.11
N ILE A 134 -8.35 -0.32 -16.28
CA ILE A 134 -9.29 -0.50 -15.16
C ILE A 134 -10.69 -0.86 -15.67
N ASN A 135 -11.16 -0.19 -16.73
CA ASN A 135 -12.47 -0.45 -17.30
C ASN A 135 -12.53 -1.85 -17.91
N GLN A 136 -11.49 -2.25 -18.67
CA GLN A 136 -11.39 -3.59 -19.24
C GLN A 136 -11.47 -4.67 -18.16
N LYS A 137 -10.70 -4.54 -17.07
CA LYS A 137 -10.75 -5.50 -15.96
C LYS A 137 -12.13 -5.62 -15.30
N LYS A 138 -12.86 -4.50 -15.18
CA LYS A 138 -14.23 -4.53 -14.63
C LYS A 138 -15.19 -5.27 -15.54
N GLU A 139 -15.06 -5.10 -16.84
CA GLU A 139 -15.86 -5.86 -17.81
C GLU A 139 -15.50 -7.34 -17.77
N GLU A 140 -14.22 -7.69 -17.73
CA GLU A 140 -13.75 -9.08 -17.56
C GLU A 140 -14.33 -9.72 -16.28
N GLU A 141 -14.29 -9.01 -15.16
CA GLU A 141 -14.86 -9.47 -13.88
C GLU A 141 -16.38 -9.64 -13.94
N LYS A 142 -17.08 -8.74 -14.65
CA LYS A 142 -18.52 -8.84 -14.87
C LYS A 142 -18.88 -10.05 -15.73
N VAL A 143 -18.15 -10.29 -16.83
CA VAL A 143 -18.31 -11.46 -17.69
C VAL A 143 -18.09 -12.74 -16.89
N PHE A 144 -17.01 -12.79 -16.10
CA PHE A 144 -16.72 -13.92 -15.22
C PHE A 144 -17.84 -14.18 -14.21
N ASN A 145 -18.32 -13.15 -13.51
CA ASN A 145 -19.39 -13.29 -12.52
C ASN A 145 -20.71 -13.75 -13.15
N ASN A 146 -21.03 -13.27 -14.34
CA ASN A 146 -22.20 -13.74 -15.09
C ASN A 146 -22.07 -15.23 -15.46
N TRP A 147 -20.89 -15.64 -15.94
CA TRP A 147 -20.60 -17.05 -16.24
C TRP A 147 -20.69 -17.94 -14.99
N VAL A 148 -20.15 -17.50 -13.85
CA VAL A 148 -20.26 -18.23 -12.59
C VAL A 148 -21.73 -18.40 -12.19
N SER A 149 -22.51 -17.32 -12.28
CA SER A 149 -23.93 -17.33 -11.89
C SER A 149 -24.76 -18.25 -12.80
N SER A 150 -24.45 -18.32 -14.10
CA SER A 150 -25.17 -19.19 -15.06
C SER A 150 -24.82 -20.68 -14.96
N ASN A 151 -23.79 -21.06 -14.20
CA ASN A 151 -23.35 -22.45 -14.03
C ASN A 151 -23.57 -22.99 -12.61
N ILE A 152 -24.20 -22.20 -11.73
CA ILE A 152 -24.53 -22.59 -10.34
C ILE A 152 -26.05 -22.83 -10.18
N GLU A 153 -26.86 -22.57 -11.22
CA GLU A 153 -28.24 -23.10 -11.37
C GLU A 153 -28.22 -24.52 -11.94
#